data_AF-A0AAV7KNZ7-F1
#
_entry.id   AF-A0AAV7KNZ7-F1
#
_cell.length_a   1.000
_cell.length_b   1.000
_cell.length_c   1.000
_cell.angle_alpha   90.00
_cell.angle_beta   90.00
_cell.angle_gamma   90.00
#
_symmetry.space_group_name_H-M   'P 1'
#
loop_
_entity.id
_entity.type
_entity.pdbx_description
1 polymer ?
#
loop_
_entity_poly.entity_id
_entity_poly.type
_entity_poly.pdbx_seq_one_letter_code
_entity_poly.pdbx_strand_id
1 'polypeptide(L)'
;MAKRFEKKYQGEKLAGCVSKSTQFEYAWCLIRSKYNDDIKKGTDLLEDLLPKGSKEEQRDYIFYLSVAHYRLKVYDKALKYVRTLLKTEPKNTQALELEKLIEKAMQKDGLVGMAIVGGMALGVAGLAGLIGLAISKSK
;
A
#
# COMPACT_ATOMS: atom_id res chain seq x y z
N MET A 1 21.86 -8.12 -3.94
CA MET A 1 20.91 -8.11 -5.07
C MET A 1 20.88 -6.77 -5.80
N ALA A 2 20.61 -5.64 -5.13
CA ALA A 2 20.52 -4.31 -5.75
C ALA A 2 21.72 -3.92 -6.64
N LYS A 3 22.95 -4.18 -6.19
CA LYS A 3 24.18 -3.83 -6.93
C LYS A 3 24.29 -4.50 -8.32
N ARG A 4 23.67 -5.67 -8.53
CA ARG A 4 23.68 -6.35 -9.84
C ARG A 4 22.78 -5.63 -10.84
N PHE A 5 21.57 -5.27 -10.41
CA PHE A 5 20.61 -4.54 -11.23
C PHE A 5 21.07 -3.10 -11.48
N GLU A 6 21.71 -2.47 -10.49
CA GLU A 6 22.32 -1.16 -10.64
C GLU A 6 23.41 -1.15 -11.70
N LYS A 7 24.34 -2.12 -11.68
CA LYS A 7 25.37 -2.24 -12.72
C LYS A 7 24.76 -2.43 -14.12
N LYS A 8 23.71 -3.25 -14.22
CA LYS A 8 23.01 -3.50 -15.49
C LYS A 8 22.33 -2.23 -16.00
N TYR A 9 21.59 -1.53 -15.14
CA TYR A 9 20.92 -0.27 -15.45
C TYR A 9 21.91 0.82 -15.87
N GLN A 10 23.03 0.98 -15.15
CA GLN A 10 24.05 1.97 -15.50
C GLN A 10 24.75 1.62 -16.81
N GLY A 11 25.03 0.33 -17.06
CA GLY A 11 25.60 -0.12 -18.34
C GLY A 11 24.69 0.18 -19.52
N GLU A 12 23.39 -0.12 -19.40
CA GLU A 12 22.40 0.18 -20.43
C GLU A 12 22.17 1.70 -20.59
N LYS A 13 22.22 2.47 -19.50
CA LYS A 13 22.10 3.93 -19.52
C LYS A 13 23.28 4.57 -20.26
N LEU A 14 24.49 4.06 -20.06
CA LEU A 14 25.68 4.49 -20.80
C LEU A 14 25.63 4.09 -22.28
N ALA A 15 25.00 2.95 -22.59
CA ALA A 15 24.76 2.51 -23.96
C ALA A 15 23.63 3.30 -24.67
N GLY A 16 22.94 4.19 -23.96
CA GLY A 16 21.90 5.07 -24.52
C GLY A 16 20.52 4.42 -24.70
N CYS A 17 20.37 3.14 -24.39
CA CYS A 17 19.10 2.43 -24.48
C CYS A 17 18.89 1.56 -23.24
N VAL A 18 17.95 1.96 -22.37
CA VAL A 18 17.57 1.17 -21.20
C VAL A 18 16.29 0.41 -21.50
N SER A 19 16.36 -0.90 -21.30
CA SER A 19 15.20 -1.78 -21.47
C SER A 19 14.16 -1.52 -20.38
N LYS A 20 12.87 -1.48 -20.74
CA LYS A 20 11.76 -1.32 -19.79
C LYS A 20 11.85 -2.31 -18.62
N SER A 21 12.18 -3.57 -18.91
CA SER A 21 12.37 -4.62 -17.91
C SER A 21 13.53 -4.33 -16.96
N THR A 22 14.68 -3.90 -17.48
CA THR A 22 15.85 -3.55 -16.64
C THR A 22 15.55 -2.34 -15.74
N GLN A 23 14.86 -1.32 -16.26
CA GLN A 23 14.43 -0.17 -15.48
C GLN A 23 13.43 -0.57 -14.38
N PHE A 24 12.47 -1.44 -14.70
CA PHE A 24 11.51 -1.97 -13.74
C PHE A 24 12.19 -2.82 -12.64
N GLU A 25 13.09 -3.73 -13.00
CA GLU A 25 13.84 -4.56 -12.05
C GLU A 25 14.69 -3.71 -11.10
N TYR A 26 15.30 -2.63 -11.61
CA TYR A 26 16.06 -1.70 -10.78
C TYR A 26 15.14 -0.89 -9.85
N ALA A 27 14.04 -0.33 -10.37
CA ALA A 27 13.03 0.39 -9.60
C ALA A 27 12.43 -0.47 -8.48
N TRP A 28 12.11 -1.72 -8.79
CA TRP A 28 11.65 -2.71 -7.83
C TRP A 28 12.62 -2.89 -6.66
N CYS A 29 13.90 -3.03 -6.98
CA CYS A 29 14.92 -3.26 -5.96
C CYS A 29 15.10 -2.03 -5.06
N LEU A 30 15.03 -0.84 -5.64
CA LEU A 30 15.08 0.43 -4.94
C LEU A 30 13.87 0.64 -4.01
N ILE A 31 12.65 0.33 -4.46
CA ILE A 31 11.43 0.40 -3.63
C ILE A 31 11.51 -0.52 -2.41
N ARG A 32 12.26 -1.61 -2.49
CA ARG A 32 12.50 -2.56 -1.39
C ARG A 32 13.67 -2.18 -0.49
N SER A 33 14.39 -1.10 -0.79
CA SER A 33 15.50 -0.62 0.03
C SER A 33 15.03 -0.13 1.40
N LYS A 34 15.97 0.07 2.32
CA LYS A 34 15.71 0.67 3.64
C LYS A 34 15.78 2.19 3.61
N TYR A 35 16.40 2.77 2.58
CA TYR A 35 16.61 4.21 2.46
C TYR A 35 15.44 4.87 1.73
N ASN A 36 14.91 5.96 2.28
CA ASN A 36 13.80 6.67 1.66
C ASN A 36 14.18 7.28 0.30
N ASP A 37 15.43 7.73 0.13
CA ASP A 37 15.93 8.25 -1.14
C ASP A 37 15.94 7.19 -2.25
N ASP A 38 16.32 5.96 -1.93
CA ASP A 38 16.24 4.84 -2.88
C ASP A 38 14.77 4.60 -3.27
N ILE A 39 13.86 4.57 -2.29
CA ILE A 39 12.44 4.33 -2.57
C ILE A 39 11.88 5.42 -3.49
N LYS A 40 12.18 6.70 -3.22
CA LYS A 40 11.79 7.83 -4.08
C LYS A 40 12.33 7.68 -5.50
N LYS A 41 13.63 7.36 -5.64
CA LYS A 41 14.25 7.13 -6.94
C LYS A 41 13.59 5.96 -7.68
N GLY A 42 13.22 4.90 -6.97
CA GLY A 42 12.47 3.78 -7.53
C GLY A 42 11.07 4.18 -7.98
N THR A 43 10.39 5.05 -7.22
CA THR A 43 9.09 5.64 -7.59
C THR A 43 9.21 6.44 -8.89
N ASP A 44 10.18 7.37 -8.98
CA ASP A 44 10.38 8.19 -10.17
C ASP A 44 10.63 7.33 -11.43
N LEU A 45 11.43 6.27 -11.29
CA LEU A 45 11.72 5.35 -12.40
C LEU A 45 10.48 4.57 -12.86
N LEU A 46 9.57 4.23 -11.94
CA LEU A 46 8.30 3.57 -12.24
C LEU A 46 7.27 4.52 -12.85
N GLU A 47 7.22 5.77 -12.40
CA GLU A 47 6.36 6.79 -12.99
C GLU A 47 6.77 7.11 -14.44
N ASP A 48 8.08 7.11 -14.74
CA ASP A 48 8.59 7.24 -16.11
C ASP A 48 8.26 6.03 -16.99
N LEU A 49 8.15 4.82 -16.41
CA LEU A 49 7.72 3.62 -17.13
C LEU A 49 6.20 3.54 -17.33
N LEU A 50 5.42 4.17 -16.46
CA LEU A 50 3.95 4.15 -16.51
C LEU A 50 3.36 4.49 -17.89
N PRO A 51 3.73 5.60 -18.55
CA PRO A 51 3.21 5.91 -19.89
C PRO A 51 3.80 5.02 -21.00
N LYS A 52 4.91 4.32 -20.75
CA LYS A 52 5.62 3.46 -21.71
C LYS A 52 5.19 1.99 -21.65
N GLY A 53 4.43 1.63 -20.63
CA GLY A 53 3.89 0.29 -20.39
C GLY A 53 2.58 0.03 -21.11
N SER A 54 2.35 -1.22 -21.45
CA SER A 54 1.06 -1.75 -21.91
C SER A 54 0.03 -1.71 -20.77
N LYS A 55 -1.27 -1.88 -21.06
CA LYS A 55 -2.32 -1.87 -20.03
C LYS A 55 -2.10 -2.88 -18.90
N GLU A 56 -1.51 -4.01 -19.20
CA GLU A 56 -1.15 -5.05 -18.22
C GLU A 56 0.03 -4.58 -17.36
N GLU A 57 1.14 -4.15 -17.99
CA GLU A 57 2.32 -3.61 -17.30
C GLU A 57 1.97 -2.41 -16.41
N GLN A 58 1.06 -1.54 -16.87
CA GLN A 58 0.58 -0.40 -16.10
C GLN A 58 -0.10 -0.82 -14.79
N ARG A 59 -0.81 -1.95 -14.76
CA ARG A 59 -1.43 -2.47 -13.54
C ARG A 59 -0.36 -2.86 -12.53
N ASP A 60 0.67 -3.58 -12.97
CA ASP A 60 1.83 -3.92 -12.13
C ASP A 60 2.52 -2.66 -11.61
N TYR A 61 2.77 -1.68 -12.48
CA TYR A 61 3.44 -0.45 -12.09
C TYR A 61 2.64 0.35 -11.05
N ILE A 62 1.32 0.46 -11.22
CA ILE A 62 0.42 1.11 -10.25
C ILE A 62 0.45 0.39 -8.91
N PHE A 63 0.48 -0.95 -8.91
CA PHE A 63 0.61 -1.73 -7.69
C PHE A 63 1.91 -1.40 -6.95
N TYR A 64 3.05 -1.37 -7.64
CA TYR A 64 4.34 -1.04 -7.02
C TYR A 64 4.47 0.43 -6.59
N LEU A 65 3.86 1.36 -7.32
CA LEU A 65 3.75 2.76 -6.91
C LEU A 65 2.97 2.88 -5.60
N SER A 66 1.86 2.15 -5.44
CA SER A 66 1.10 2.11 -4.19
C SER A 66 1.96 1.62 -3.03
N VAL A 67 2.71 0.52 -3.21
CA VAL A 67 3.64 -0.01 -2.20
C VAL A 67 4.74 0.99 -1.86
N ALA A 68 5.33 1.65 -2.85
CA ALA A 68 6.38 2.64 -2.63
C ALA A 68 5.88 3.83 -1.78
N HIS A 69 4.72 4.38 -2.13
CA HIS A 69 4.10 5.48 -1.38
C HIS A 69 3.68 5.05 0.03
N TYR A 70 3.17 3.83 0.20
CA TYR A 70 2.86 3.27 1.51
C TYR A 70 4.11 3.24 2.41
N ARG A 71 5.26 2.80 1.85
CA ARG A 71 6.53 2.78 2.59
C ARG A 71 7.08 4.16 2.90
N LEU A 72 6.86 5.13 2.02
CA LEU A 72 7.19 6.55 2.25
C LEU A 72 6.22 7.25 3.22
N LYS A 73 5.23 6.53 3.77
CA LYS A 73 4.14 7.06 4.59
C LYS A 73 3.27 8.13 3.90
N VAL A 74 3.29 8.15 2.56
CA VAL A 74 2.43 9.01 1.75
C VAL A 74 1.14 8.26 1.44
N TYR A 75 0.35 8.02 2.48
CA TYR A 75 -0.79 7.10 2.41
C TYR A 75 -1.91 7.55 1.46
N ASP A 76 -2.13 8.87 1.32
CA ASP A 76 -3.11 9.43 0.38
C ASP A 76 -2.82 8.99 -1.08
N LYS A 77 -1.57 9.15 -1.52
CA LYS A 77 -1.13 8.69 -2.84
C LYS A 77 -1.25 7.18 -2.95
N ALA A 78 -0.81 6.43 -1.93
CA ALA A 78 -0.88 4.98 -1.93
C ALA A 78 -2.32 4.47 -2.11
N LEU A 79 -3.29 5.07 -1.41
CA LEU A 79 -4.72 4.78 -1.56
C LEU A 79 -5.24 5.11 -2.94
N LYS A 80 -4.85 6.26 -3.50
CA LYS A 80 -5.27 6.66 -4.84
C LYS A 80 -4.84 5.63 -5.89
N TYR A 81 -3.60 5.15 -5.83
CA TYR A 81 -3.10 4.15 -6.77
C TYR A 81 -3.80 2.79 -6.60
N VAL A 82 -3.92 2.27 -5.37
CA VAL A 82 -4.54 0.95 -5.15
C VAL A 82 -6.03 0.94 -5.53
N ARG A 83 -6.77 2.03 -5.25
CA ARG A 83 -8.16 2.16 -5.68
C ARG A 83 -8.31 2.23 -7.19
N THR A 84 -7.37 2.89 -7.86
CA THR A 84 -7.34 2.92 -9.34
C THR A 84 -7.10 1.53 -9.91
N LEU A 85 -6.22 0.75 -9.29
CA LEU A 85 -6.00 -0.64 -9.66
C LEU A 85 -7.26 -1.48 -9.42
N LEU A 86 -7.91 -1.37 -8.25
CA LEU A 86 -9.14 -2.09 -7.91
C LEU A 86 -10.34 -1.74 -8.81
N LYS A 87 -10.39 -0.52 -9.36
CA LYS A 87 -11.40 -0.17 -10.39
C LYS A 87 -11.23 -1.00 -11.67
N THR A 88 -9.98 -1.36 -11.99
CA THR A 88 -9.66 -2.16 -13.16
C THR A 88 -9.74 -3.66 -12.86
N GLU A 89 -9.31 -4.06 -11.65
CA GLU A 89 -9.24 -5.46 -11.21
C GLU A 89 -9.86 -5.63 -9.80
N PRO A 90 -11.20 -5.57 -9.68
CA PRO A 90 -11.88 -5.60 -8.39
C PRO A 90 -11.75 -6.94 -7.65
N LYS A 91 -11.37 -8.01 -8.37
CA LYS A 91 -11.15 -9.35 -7.79
C LYS A 91 -9.71 -9.58 -7.34
N ASN A 92 -8.83 -8.57 -7.44
CA ASN A 92 -7.43 -8.70 -7.04
C ASN A 92 -7.31 -8.66 -5.51
N THR A 93 -7.21 -9.85 -4.89
CA THR A 93 -7.09 -9.99 -3.43
C THR A 93 -5.87 -9.26 -2.88
N GLN A 94 -4.75 -9.23 -3.61
CA GLN A 94 -3.52 -8.55 -3.16
C GLN A 94 -3.72 -7.04 -3.07
N ALA A 95 -4.43 -6.45 -4.04
CA ALA A 95 -4.76 -5.03 -4.04
C ALA A 95 -5.77 -4.69 -2.91
N LEU A 96 -6.75 -5.56 -2.65
CA LEU A 96 -7.69 -5.40 -1.55
C LEU A 96 -7.00 -5.46 -0.18
N GLU A 97 -6.07 -6.40 0.00
CA GLU A 97 -5.27 -6.48 1.23
C GLU A 97 -4.37 -5.26 1.40
N LEU A 98 -3.72 -4.79 0.32
CA LEU A 98 -2.90 -3.60 0.34
C LEU A 98 -3.71 -2.35 0.73
N GLU A 99 -4.91 -2.16 0.19
CA GLU A 99 -5.81 -1.07 0.58
C GLU A 99 -6.08 -1.09 2.09
N LYS A 100 -6.51 -2.24 2.63
CA LYS A 100 -6.78 -2.39 4.07
C LYS A 100 -5.54 -2.12 4.92
N LEU A 101 -4.36 -2.55 4.48
CA LEU A 101 -3.10 -2.27 5.17
C LEU A 101 -2.78 -0.78 5.20
N ILE A 102 -2.99 -0.07 4.10
CA ILE A 102 -2.79 1.38 4.01
C ILE A 102 -3.77 2.10 4.95
N GLU A 103 -5.07 1.76 4.90
CA GLU A 103 -6.09 2.37 5.76
C GLU A 103 -5.78 2.13 7.25
N LYS A 104 -5.39 0.91 7.62
CA LYS A 104 -4.99 0.58 8.99
C LYS A 104 -3.74 1.35 9.44
N ALA A 105 -2.77 1.54 8.54
CA ALA A 105 -1.59 2.35 8.84
C ALA A 105 -1.93 3.83 9.02
N MET A 106 -2.83 4.39 8.19
CA MET A 106 -3.32 5.76 8.36
C MET A 106 -4.03 5.96 9.71
N GLN A 107 -4.88 5.00 10.10
CA GLN A 107 -5.55 5.04 11.40
C GLN A 107 -4.55 4.98 12.55
N LYS A 108 -3.55 4.10 12.45
CA LYS A 108 -2.51 3.92 13.48
C LYS A 108 -1.63 5.16 13.62
N ASP A 109 -1.24 5.78 12.50
CA ASP A 109 -0.41 6.99 12.49
C ASP A 109 -1.22 8.26 12.85
N GLY A 110 -2.50 8.12 13.23
CA GLY A 110 -3.36 9.21 13.70
C GLY A 110 -3.79 10.19 12.60
N LEU A 111 -3.53 9.85 11.33
CA LEU A 111 -3.93 10.63 10.15
C LEU A 111 -5.42 10.50 9.85
N VAL A 112 -6.08 9.49 10.42
CA VAL A 112 -7.54 9.41 10.46
C VAL A 112 -8.00 10.09 11.74
N GLY A 113 -8.55 11.30 11.60
CA GLY A 113 -9.10 12.04 12.73
C GLY A 113 -10.07 11.17 13.54
N MET A 114 -9.76 10.99 14.83
CA MET A 114 -10.63 10.58 15.94
C MET A 114 -12.07 10.16 15.60
N ALA A 115 -12.27 9.05 14.89
CA ALA A 115 -13.61 8.54 14.58
C ALA A 115 -13.76 7.01 14.63
N ILE A 116 -12.70 6.25 14.92
CA ILE A 116 -12.81 4.78 15.07
C ILE A 116 -12.32 4.37 16.47
N VAL A 117 -13.06 4.82 17.48
CA VAL A 117 -13.23 4.05 18.73
C VAL A 117 -14.55 3.32 18.58
N GLY A 118 -14.51 2.09 18.07
CA GLY A 118 -15.73 1.32 17.87
C GLY A 118 -15.44 -0.04 17.27
N GLY A 119 -14.83 -0.94 18.05
CA GLY A 119 -14.63 -2.31 17.57
C GLY A 119 -13.86 -3.26 18.46
N MET A 120 -13.38 -2.83 19.62
CA MET A 120 -12.79 -3.75 20.60
C MET A 120 -13.25 -3.38 22.00
N ALA A 121 -14.54 -3.63 22.27
CA ALA A 121 -14.98 -3.84 23.64
C ALA A 121 -14.34 -5.16 24.11
N LEU A 122 -13.20 -5.05 24.78
CA LEU A 122 -12.67 -6.09 25.65
C LEU A 122 -13.69 -6.32 26.77
N GLY A 123 -14.70 -7.13 26.51
CA GLY A 123 -15.69 -7.60 27.47
C GLY A 123 -15.35 -9.01 27.94
N VAL A 124 -14.14 -9.22 28.48
CA VAL A 124 -13.85 -10.39 29.33
C VAL A 124 -13.84 -9.90 30.76
N ALA A 125 -15.03 -9.69 31.31
CA ALA A 125 -15.26 -9.56 32.74
C ALA A 125 -16.72 -9.92 33.03
N GLY A 126 -16.95 -10.97 33.82
CA GLY A 126 -18.20 -11.12 34.57
C GLY A 126 -19.10 -12.31 34.22
N LEU A 127 -18.58 -13.54 34.31
CA LEU A 127 -19.38 -14.63 34.86
C LEU A 127 -19.65 -14.30 36.35
N ALA A 128 -20.74 -13.60 36.69
CA ALA A 128 -21.42 -13.63 38.01
C ALA A 128 -22.48 -12.50 38.18
N GLY A 129 -23.68 -12.87 38.67
CA GLY A 129 -24.68 -11.98 39.31
C GLY A 129 -25.81 -11.53 38.38
N LEU A 130 -27.00 -12.15 38.35
CA LEU A 130 -28.10 -12.04 39.34
C LEU A 130 -28.28 -10.61 39.89
N ILE A 131 -29.53 -10.10 39.81
CA ILE A 131 -30.14 -8.84 40.29
C ILE A 131 -30.48 -7.88 39.13
N GLY A 132 -31.72 -7.48 38.84
CA GLY A 132 -33.04 -7.70 39.44
C GLY A 132 -34.11 -7.65 38.32
N LEU A 133 -35.27 -8.29 38.42
CA LEU A 133 -36.35 -8.03 39.37
C LEU A 133 -36.68 -6.53 39.49
N ALA A 134 -37.56 -6.05 38.60
CA ALA A 134 -38.49 -4.93 38.83
C ALA A 134 -39.43 -4.78 37.61
N ILE A 135 -40.73 -5.15 37.72
CA ILE A 135 -41.89 -4.23 37.93
C ILE A 135 -42.40 -3.66 36.58
N SER A 136 -43.67 -3.57 36.19
CA SER A 136 -44.98 -3.81 36.80
C SER A 136 -46.07 -3.96 35.72
N LYS A 137 -47.18 -4.53 36.19
CA LYS A 137 -48.58 -4.53 35.74
C LYS A 137 -49.15 -3.32 34.95
N SER A 138 -50.22 -3.68 34.21
CA SER A 138 -51.51 -2.98 34.04
C SER A 138 -51.68 -1.96 32.90
N LYS A 139 -52.55 -2.27 31.93
CA LYS A 139 -53.99 -1.95 31.98
C LYS A 139 -54.78 -2.91 31.09
#